data_AF-J7F797-F1
#
_entry.id   AF-J7F797-F1
#
_cell.length_a   1.000
_cell.length_b   1.000
_cell.length_c   1.000
_cell.angle_alpha   90.00
_cell.angle_beta   90.00
_cell.angle_gamma   90.00
#
_symmetry.space_group_name_H-M   'P 1'
#
loop_
_entity.id
_entity.type
_entity.pdbx_description
1 polymer ?
#
loop_
_entity_poly.entity_id
_entity_poly.type
_entity_poly.pdbx_seq_one_letter_code
_entity_poly.pdbx_strand_id
1 'polypeptide(L)'
;GGGSGRRLFVLLVLLGAVVSALFANDGAALILTPIVIAILLALRFSAGATLAFVMAAGFIADTASLPFVISNLVNIVSADYFKIDFVRYSAVMLPVNAVAVLSTLAALMLFFRRDIPRHYDAAQLKAPAAAIRDRATFIAGWCVLVLLLAGFIWIEGLGVPISAVAAAGALMLLAVAAKGHVIPTRAVLREAPWHIVVFSL
;
A
#
# COMPACT_ATOMS: atom_id res chain seq x y z
N GLY A 1 -2.01 -16.36 -8.30
CA GLY A 1 -1.82 -17.56 -7.45
C GLY A 1 -2.00 -18.90 -8.18
N GLY A 2 -2.63 -18.94 -9.36
CA GLY A 2 -2.66 -20.14 -10.21
C GLY A 2 -3.32 -21.36 -9.53
N GLY A 3 -4.35 -21.12 -8.72
CA GLY A 3 -5.04 -22.18 -7.97
C GLY A 3 -4.31 -22.69 -6.73
N SER A 4 -3.13 -22.20 -6.38
CA SER A 4 -2.41 -22.58 -5.15
C SER A 4 -2.58 -21.53 -4.05
N GLY A 5 -3.16 -21.93 -2.91
CA GLY A 5 -3.42 -21.01 -1.80
C GLY A 5 -2.14 -20.52 -1.12
N ARG A 6 -1.08 -21.33 -1.07
CA ARG A 6 0.25 -20.89 -0.58
C ARG A 6 0.87 -19.82 -1.46
N ARG A 7 0.82 -19.99 -2.79
CA ARG A 7 1.30 -18.95 -3.73
C ARG A 7 0.46 -17.68 -3.62
N LEU A 8 -0.86 -17.83 -3.45
CA LEU A 8 -1.74 -16.68 -3.24
C LEU A 8 -1.37 -15.94 -1.95
N PHE A 9 -1.11 -16.66 -0.85
CA PHE A 9 -0.70 -16.09 0.43
C PHE A 9 0.59 -15.28 0.29
N VAL A 10 1.63 -15.86 -0.31
CA VAL A 10 2.90 -15.16 -0.54
C VAL A 10 2.70 -13.93 -1.42
N LEU A 11 1.97 -14.05 -2.54
CA LEU A 11 1.71 -12.93 -3.44
C LEU A 11 0.92 -11.80 -2.76
N LEU A 12 -0.02 -12.15 -1.88
CA LEU A 12 -0.82 -11.19 -1.13
C LEU A 12 0.02 -10.45 -0.09
N VAL A 13 0.90 -11.16 0.62
CA VAL A 13 1.86 -10.54 1.54
C VAL A 13 2.82 -9.62 0.76
N LEU A 14 3.39 -10.07 -0.35
CA LEU A 14 4.30 -9.23 -1.15
C LEU A 14 3.59 -8.01 -1.75
N LEU A 15 2.36 -8.18 -2.23
CA LEU A 15 1.54 -7.06 -2.67
C LEU A 15 1.27 -6.08 -1.52
N GLY A 16 0.92 -6.61 -0.35
CA GLY A 16 0.73 -5.83 0.87
C GLY A 16 1.98 -5.04 1.24
N ALA A 17 3.16 -5.66 1.12
CA ALA A 17 4.43 -5.01 1.38
C ALA A 17 4.72 -3.86 0.39
N VAL A 18 4.44 -4.05 -0.89
CA VAL A 18 4.61 -2.98 -1.90
C VAL A 18 3.65 -1.83 -1.66
N VAL A 19 2.37 -2.13 -1.37
CA VAL A 19 1.37 -1.10 -1.08
C VAL A 19 1.72 -0.36 0.20
N SER A 20 2.12 -1.04 1.27
CA SER A 20 2.53 -0.41 2.53
C SER A 20 3.85 0.37 2.44
N ALA A 21 4.78 -0.06 1.59
CA ALA A 21 5.96 0.75 1.30
C ALA A 21 5.54 2.07 0.62
N LEU A 22 4.69 2.01 -0.41
CA LEU A 22 4.37 3.17 -1.24
C LEU A 22 3.32 4.12 -0.64
N PHE A 23 2.44 3.61 0.21
CA PHE A 23 1.36 4.36 0.86
C PHE A 23 1.58 4.43 2.37
N ALA A 24 0.92 5.37 3.04
CA ALA A 24 0.91 5.37 4.50
C ALA A 24 0.34 4.03 5.04
N ASN A 25 0.90 3.50 6.13
CA ASN A 25 0.46 2.25 6.77
C ASN A 25 -1.06 2.17 6.92
N ASP A 26 -1.68 3.24 7.46
CA ASP A 26 -3.14 3.31 7.62
C ASP A 26 -3.87 3.24 6.27
N GLY A 27 -3.35 3.95 5.27
CA GLY A 27 -3.88 3.91 3.91
C GLY A 27 -3.77 2.51 3.29
N ALA A 28 -2.64 1.84 3.50
CA ALA A 28 -2.43 0.47 3.07
C ALA A 28 -3.43 -0.47 3.75
N ALA A 29 -3.59 -0.40 5.07
CA ALA A 29 -4.56 -1.21 5.80
C ALA A 29 -6.00 -0.99 5.33
N LEU A 30 -6.42 0.27 5.12
CA LEU A 30 -7.75 0.63 4.63
C LEU A 30 -8.02 0.14 3.19
N ILE A 31 -6.99 0.06 2.35
CA ILE A 31 -7.10 -0.43 0.97
C ILE A 31 -7.03 -1.96 0.90
N LEU A 32 -6.04 -2.56 1.56
CA LEU A 32 -5.77 -4.00 1.50
C LEU A 32 -6.88 -4.81 2.15
N THR A 33 -7.36 -4.42 3.33
CA THR A 33 -8.36 -5.19 4.08
C THR A 33 -9.62 -5.51 3.26
N PRO A 34 -10.33 -4.54 2.65
CA PRO A 34 -11.51 -4.84 1.85
C PRO A 34 -11.19 -5.64 0.58
N ILE A 35 -10.03 -5.41 -0.04
CA ILE A 35 -9.59 -6.19 -1.22
C ILE A 35 -9.38 -7.66 -0.83
N VAL A 36 -8.67 -7.91 0.27
CA VAL A 36 -8.38 -9.24 0.78
C VAL A 36 -9.67 -9.95 1.14
N ILE A 37 -10.56 -9.31 1.90
CA ILE A 37 -11.87 -9.87 2.26
C ILE A 37 -12.69 -10.19 1.01
N ALA A 38 -12.76 -9.29 0.03
CA ALA A 38 -13.52 -9.52 -1.21
C ALA A 38 -12.99 -10.73 -2.00
N ILE A 39 -11.67 -10.91 -2.09
CA ILE A 39 -11.05 -12.06 -2.73
C ILE A 39 -11.39 -13.35 -1.97
N LEU A 40 -11.28 -13.33 -0.63
CA LEU A 40 -11.53 -14.51 0.21
C LEU A 40 -12.99 -14.95 0.17
N LEU A 41 -13.92 -13.99 0.16
CA LEU A 41 -15.36 -14.24 0.00
C LEU A 41 -15.66 -14.81 -1.39
N ALA A 42 -15.07 -14.23 -2.45
CA ALA A 42 -15.25 -14.72 -3.81
C ALA A 42 -14.71 -16.14 -3.99
N LEU A 43 -13.62 -16.49 -3.32
CA LEU A 43 -13.01 -17.82 -3.34
C LEU A 43 -13.62 -18.80 -2.33
N ARG A 44 -14.59 -18.37 -1.51
CA ARG A 44 -15.27 -19.16 -0.46
C ARG A 44 -14.30 -19.84 0.52
N PHE A 45 -13.29 -19.11 0.98
CA PHE A 45 -12.33 -19.63 1.95
C PHE A 45 -12.99 -19.88 3.32
N SER A 46 -12.46 -20.86 4.07
CA SER A 46 -12.91 -21.16 5.44
C SER A 46 -12.61 -20.00 6.40
N ALA A 47 -13.29 -19.94 7.54
CA ALA A 47 -13.05 -18.89 8.55
C ALA A 47 -11.58 -18.83 9.01
N GLY A 48 -10.94 -20.00 9.21
CA GLY A 48 -9.52 -20.08 9.57
C GLY A 48 -8.59 -19.54 8.48
N ALA A 49 -8.86 -19.88 7.21
CA ALA A 49 -8.11 -19.32 6.08
C ALA A 49 -8.32 -17.80 5.96
N THR A 50 -9.56 -17.34 6.12
CA THR A 50 -9.88 -15.90 6.08
C THR A 50 -9.13 -15.14 7.16
N LEU A 51 -9.11 -15.66 8.38
CA LEU A 51 -8.34 -15.10 9.49
C LEU A 51 -6.85 -15.03 9.13
N ALA A 52 -6.26 -16.11 8.62
CA ALA A 52 -4.85 -16.15 8.23
C ALA A 52 -4.49 -15.04 7.23
N PHE A 53 -5.31 -14.86 6.19
CA PHE A 53 -5.06 -13.86 5.14
C PHE A 53 -5.29 -12.42 5.62
N VAL A 54 -6.33 -12.17 6.42
CA VAL A 54 -6.59 -10.84 6.98
C VAL A 54 -5.50 -10.44 7.97
N MET A 55 -5.10 -11.37 8.86
CA MET A 55 -3.99 -11.14 9.78
C MET A 55 -2.69 -10.89 9.02
N ALA A 56 -2.41 -11.65 7.96
CA ALA A 56 -1.24 -11.41 7.13
C ALA A 56 -1.24 -10.03 6.49
N ALA A 57 -2.38 -9.55 6.01
CA ALA A 57 -2.54 -8.20 5.46
C ALA A 57 -2.28 -7.12 6.53
N GLY A 58 -2.77 -7.30 7.75
CA GLY A 58 -2.52 -6.37 8.86
C GLY A 58 -1.05 -6.33 9.29
N PHE A 59 -0.46 -7.50 9.55
CA PHE A 59 0.96 -7.58 9.95
C PHE A 59 1.90 -7.03 8.89
N ILE A 60 1.63 -7.30 7.61
CA ILE A 60 2.48 -6.78 6.55
C ILE A 60 2.28 -5.29 6.30
N ALA A 61 1.05 -4.77 6.47
CA ALA A 61 0.81 -3.33 6.41
C ALA A 61 1.68 -2.58 7.42
N ASP A 62 1.79 -3.10 8.64
CA ASP A 62 2.65 -2.51 9.65
C ASP A 62 4.14 -2.72 9.34
N THR A 63 4.56 -3.98 9.17
CA THR A 63 5.98 -4.36 8.98
C THR A 63 6.60 -3.68 7.77
N ALA A 64 5.87 -3.56 6.67
CA ALA A 64 6.42 -3.09 5.39
C ALA A 64 6.39 -1.57 5.21
N SER A 65 5.91 -0.83 6.23
CA SER A 65 5.82 0.63 6.23
C SER A 65 7.12 1.32 6.65
N LEU A 66 8.24 0.60 6.62
CA LEU A 66 9.56 1.08 7.02
C LEU A 66 10.40 1.77 5.93
N PRO A 67 10.33 1.42 4.63
CA PRO A 67 11.39 1.77 3.70
C PRO A 67 11.40 3.24 3.29
N PHE A 68 10.26 3.94 3.31
CA PHE A 68 10.20 5.35 2.96
C PHE A 68 9.69 6.20 4.14
N VAL A 69 10.16 7.45 4.18
CA VAL A 69 9.73 8.43 5.19
C VAL A 69 8.22 8.62 5.16
N ILE A 70 7.61 8.62 3.97
CA ILE A 70 6.18 8.84 3.77
C ILE A 70 5.30 7.62 4.09
N SER A 71 5.89 6.44 4.29
CA SER A 71 5.17 5.19 4.52
C SER A 71 4.49 5.13 5.90
N ASN A 72 4.93 5.94 6.86
CA ASN A 72 4.38 5.94 8.21
C ASN A 72 4.60 7.31 8.88
N LEU A 73 3.61 7.78 9.64
CA LEU A 73 3.72 9.04 10.40
C LEU A 73 4.93 9.05 11.34
N VAL A 74 5.23 7.92 11.99
CA VAL A 74 6.38 7.82 12.90
C VAL A 74 7.70 8.06 12.15
N ASN A 75 7.79 7.61 10.90
CA ASN A 75 8.96 7.84 10.05
C ASN A 75 9.09 9.32 9.70
N ILE A 76 7.98 9.99 9.35
CA ILE A 76 7.95 11.44 9.04
C ILE A 76 8.45 12.25 10.24
N VAL A 77 7.86 12.02 11.42
CA VAL A 77 8.22 12.75 12.64
C VAL A 77 9.67 12.48 13.03
N SER A 78 10.13 11.24 12.92
CA SER A 78 11.51 10.86 13.25
C SER A 78 12.52 11.47 12.27
N ALA A 79 12.24 11.40 10.96
CA ALA A 79 13.10 11.98 9.93
C ALA A 79 13.19 13.51 10.07
N ASP A 80 12.07 14.18 10.36
CA ASP A 80 12.09 15.63 10.60
C ASP A 80 12.84 16.01 11.89
N TYR A 81 12.63 15.28 12.98
CA TYR A 81 13.32 15.54 14.26
C TYR A 81 14.83 15.40 14.13
N PHE A 82 15.30 14.32 13.48
CA PHE A 82 16.72 14.04 13.29
C PHE A 82 17.31 14.68 12.03
N LYS A 83 16.50 15.43 11.26
CA LYS A 83 16.88 16.08 9.99
C LYS A 83 17.55 15.09 9.02
N ILE A 84 16.94 13.92 8.86
CA ILE A 84 17.38 12.86 7.94
C ILE A 84 16.67 13.06 6.61
N ASP A 85 17.44 13.18 5.54
CA ASP A 85 16.91 13.25 4.17
C ASP A 85 16.30 11.93 3.69
N PHE A 86 15.36 12.00 2.75
CA PHE A 86 14.64 10.86 2.21
C PHE A 86 15.58 9.79 1.64
N VAL A 87 16.62 10.19 0.91
CA VAL A 87 17.55 9.26 0.24
C VAL A 87 18.33 8.48 1.28
N ARG A 88 18.92 9.15 2.27
CA ARG A 88 19.67 8.52 3.36
C ARG A 88 18.78 7.62 4.20
N TYR A 89 17.57 8.07 4.56
CA TYR A 89 16.60 7.26 5.29
C TYR A 89 16.30 5.97 4.52
N SER A 90 15.95 6.10 3.24
CA SER A 90 15.55 4.98 2.39
C SER A 90 16.71 4.00 2.16
N ALA A 91 17.94 4.49 1.98
CA ALA A 91 19.11 3.65 1.79
C ALA A 91 19.36 2.70 2.97
N VAL A 92 19.07 3.14 4.19
CA VAL A 92 19.22 2.32 5.41
C VAL A 92 17.99 1.45 5.64
N MET A 93 16.79 1.99 5.45
CA MET A 93 15.56 1.29 5.80
C MET A 93 15.11 0.27 4.75
N LEU A 94 15.50 0.41 3.48
CA LEU A 94 15.16 -0.57 2.44
C LEU A 94 15.69 -1.99 2.73
N PRO A 95 16.97 -2.21 3.10
CA PRO A 95 17.43 -3.55 3.49
C PRO A 95 16.80 -4.04 4.80
N VAL A 96 16.58 -3.16 5.78
CA VAL A 96 15.88 -3.50 7.04
C VAL A 96 14.46 -3.99 6.73
N ASN A 97 13.75 -3.27 5.87
CA ASN A 97 12.42 -3.62 5.40
C ASN A 97 12.41 -4.98 4.70
N ALA A 98 13.39 -5.26 3.83
CA ALA A 98 13.48 -6.56 3.16
C ALA A 98 13.60 -7.71 4.18
N VAL A 99 14.47 -7.56 5.19
CA VAL A 99 14.62 -8.57 6.25
C VAL A 99 13.34 -8.69 7.09
N ALA A 100 12.72 -7.57 7.44
CA ALA A 100 11.48 -7.55 8.22
C ALA A 100 10.33 -8.24 7.47
N VAL A 101 10.11 -7.89 6.20
CA VAL A 101 9.10 -8.51 5.33
C VAL A 101 9.33 -10.01 5.18
N LEU A 102 10.57 -10.44 4.94
CA LEU A 102 10.90 -11.86 4.81
C LEU A 102 10.68 -12.61 6.12
N SER A 103 11.06 -12.01 7.25
CA SER A 103 10.88 -12.60 8.59
C SER A 103 9.40 -12.71 8.94
N THR A 104 8.61 -11.67 8.70
CA THR A 104 7.16 -11.66 8.91
C THR A 104 6.46 -12.67 8.00
N LEU A 105 6.83 -12.72 6.72
CA LEU A 105 6.30 -13.73 5.79
C LEU A 105 6.61 -15.15 6.27
N ALA A 106 7.84 -15.42 6.70
CA ALA A 106 8.26 -16.73 7.20
C ALA A 106 7.49 -17.11 8.47
N ALA A 107 7.37 -16.19 9.43
CA ALA A 107 6.64 -16.39 10.67
C ALA A 107 5.16 -16.67 10.41
N LEU A 108 4.50 -15.87 9.57
CA LEU A 108 3.10 -16.05 9.19
C LEU A 108 2.88 -17.36 8.43
N MET A 109 3.78 -17.70 7.51
CA MET A 109 3.72 -18.98 6.80
C MET A 109 3.87 -20.17 7.74
N LEU A 110 4.73 -20.08 8.76
CA LEU A 110 4.93 -21.15 9.73
C LEU A 110 3.74 -21.29 10.67
N PHE A 111 3.21 -20.16 11.15
CA PHE A 111 2.07 -20.11 12.07
C PHE A 111 0.78 -20.61 11.40
N PHE A 112 0.42 -20.04 10.25
CA PHE A 112 -0.82 -20.37 9.52
C PHE A 112 -0.66 -21.52 8.51
N ARG A 113 0.43 -22.29 8.56
CA ARG A 113 0.72 -23.37 7.58
C ARG A 113 -0.40 -24.40 7.42
N ARG A 114 -1.22 -24.58 8.46
CA ARG A 114 -2.34 -25.53 8.50
C ARG A 114 -3.64 -24.93 8.00
N ASP A 115 -3.82 -23.62 8.16
CA ASP A 115 -5.05 -22.90 7.81
C ASP A 115 -5.05 -22.41 6.36
N ILE A 116 -3.86 -22.27 5.75
CA ILE A 116 -3.75 -21.90 4.33
C ILE A 116 -4.22 -23.05 3.44
N PRO A 117 -5.27 -22.86 2.62
CA PRO A 117 -5.77 -23.91 1.73
C PRO A 117 -4.71 -24.29 0.70
N ARG A 118 -4.63 -25.59 0.36
CA ARG A 118 -3.68 -26.07 -0.64
C ARG A 118 -4.06 -25.60 -2.04
N HIS A 119 -5.35 -25.70 -2.37
CA HIS A 119 -5.88 -25.35 -3.69
C HIS A 119 -7.15 -24.51 -3.57
N TYR A 120 -7.40 -23.68 -4.58
CA TYR A 120 -8.64 -22.94 -4.77
C TYR A 120 -9.02 -22.92 -6.25
N ASP A 121 -10.30 -22.76 -6.52
CA ASP A 121 -10.81 -22.62 -7.88
C ASP A 121 -10.67 -21.17 -8.37
N ALA A 122 -9.78 -20.95 -9.33
CA ALA A 122 -9.52 -19.63 -9.90
C ALA A 122 -10.58 -19.20 -10.93
N ALA A 123 -11.44 -20.11 -11.40
CA ALA A 123 -12.47 -19.81 -12.40
C ALA A 123 -13.58 -18.89 -11.87
N GLN A 124 -13.63 -18.65 -10.55
CA GLN A 124 -14.65 -17.85 -9.88
C GLN A 124 -14.34 -16.34 -9.87
N LEU A 125 -13.15 -15.93 -10.33
CA LEU A 125 -12.70 -14.54 -10.31
C LEU A 125 -13.01 -13.83 -11.63
N LYS A 126 -13.55 -12.60 -11.54
CA LYS A 126 -13.73 -11.71 -12.71
C LYS A 126 -12.38 -11.33 -13.32
N ALA A 127 -12.37 -11.06 -14.62
CA ALA A 127 -11.18 -10.58 -15.31
C ALA A 127 -10.67 -9.26 -14.68
N PRO A 128 -9.35 -9.10 -14.42
CA PRO A 128 -8.81 -7.92 -13.75
C PRO A 128 -9.14 -6.60 -14.45
N ALA A 129 -9.24 -6.62 -15.78
CA ALA A 129 -9.59 -5.45 -16.58
C ALA A 129 -10.99 -4.90 -16.24
N ALA A 130 -11.91 -5.74 -15.76
CA ALA A 130 -13.26 -5.31 -15.37
C ALA A 130 -13.27 -4.47 -14.08
N ALA A 131 -12.16 -4.44 -13.32
CA ALA A 131 -12.02 -3.58 -12.14
C ALA A 131 -11.68 -2.12 -12.49
N ILE A 132 -11.13 -1.87 -13.68
CA ILE A 132 -10.72 -0.54 -14.11
C ILE A 132 -11.95 0.20 -14.65
N ARG A 133 -12.50 1.13 -13.86
CA ARG A 133 -13.65 1.95 -14.26
C ARG A 133 -13.28 3.11 -15.17
N ASP A 134 -12.11 3.70 -14.96
CA ASP A 134 -11.58 4.80 -15.76
C ASP A 134 -10.09 4.55 -16.05
N ARG A 135 -9.78 4.27 -17.32
CA ARG A 135 -8.42 3.96 -17.77
C ARG A 135 -7.52 5.20 -17.73
N ALA A 136 -8.06 6.39 -17.98
CA ALA A 136 -7.27 7.63 -17.97
C ALA A 136 -6.79 7.93 -16.56
N THR A 137 -7.70 7.87 -15.57
CA THR A 137 -7.31 8.07 -14.17
C THR A 137 -6.41 6.94 -13.66
N PHE A 138 -6.60 5.69 -14.09
CA PHE A 138 -5.72 4.59 -13.71
C PHE A 138 -4.27 4.80 -14.19
N ILE A 139 -4.08 5.17 -15.46
CA ILE A 139 -2.74 5.44 -16.02
C ILE A 139 -2.14 6.68 -15.37
N ALA A 140 -2.92 7.75 -15.20
CA ALA A 140 -2.46 8.95 -14.51
C ALA A 140 -2.03 8.66 -13.06
N GLY A 141 -2.73 7.78 -12.37
CA GLY A 141 -2.36 7.24 -11.05
C GLY A 141 -0.93 6.74 -11.01
N TRP A 142 -0.59 5.83 -11.93
CA TRP A 142 0.76 5.28 -12.03
C TRP A 142 1.80 6.34 -12.44
N CYS A 143 1.47 7.20 -13.40
CA CYS A 143 2.37 8.28 -13.82
C CYS A 143 2.68 9.22 -12.65
N VAL A 144 1.67 9.67 -11.90
CA VAL A 144 1.85 10.55 -10.75
C VAL A 144 2.63 9.86 -9.65
N LEU A 145 2.36 8.57 -9.38
CA LEU A 145 3.12 7.80 -8.39
C LEU A 145 4.61 7.77 -8.73
N VAL A 146 4.96 7.47 -9.98
CA VAL A 146 6.36 7.47 -10.43
C VAL A 146 6.96 8.88 -10.33
N LEU A 147 6.22 9.91 -10.74
CA LEU A 147 6.65 11.30 -10.63
C LEU A 147 6.86 11.75 -9.18
N LEU A 148 6.03 11.29 -8.24
CA LEU A 148 6.18 11.58 -6.81
C LEU A 148 7.45 10.94 -6.25
N LEU A 149 7.67 9.65 -6.51
CA LEU A 149 8.88 8.95 -6.05
C LEU A 149 10.16 9.58 -6.64
N ALA A 150 10.13 9.89 -7.93
CA ALA A 150 11.19 10.65 -8.60
C ALA A 150 11.40 12.04 -7.97
N GLY A 151 10.30 12.75 -7.69
CA GLY A 151 10.30 14.07 -7.08
C GLY A 151 10.91 14.07 -5.68
N PHE A 152 10.60 13.07 -4.86
CA PHE A 152 11.19 12.94 -3.52
C PHE A 152 12.71 12.71 -3.59
N ILE A 153 13.20 11.97 -4.59
CA ILE A 153 14.65 11.71 -4.74
C ILE A 153 15.39 12.95 -5.26
N TRP A 154 14.84 13.64 -6.26
CA TRP A 154 15.57 14.69 -6.98
C TRP A 154 15.35 16.10 -6.43
N ILE A 155 14.14 16.41 -5.94
CA ILE A 155 13.75 17.78 -5.59
C ILE A 155 14.12 18.10 -4.14
N GLU A 156 14.28 17.09 -3.27
CA GLU A 156 14.76 17.29 -1.90
C GLU A 156 16.18 17.91 -1.87
N GLY A 157 17.06 17.50 -2.79
CA GLY A 157 18.41 18.08 -2.94
C GLY A 157 18.42 19.57 -3.33
N LEU A 158 17.28 20.10 -3.78
CA LEU A 158 17.07 21.53 -4.11
C LEU A 158 16.48 22.32 -2.93
N GLY A 159 16.32 21.69 -1.75
CA GLY A 159 15.76 22.31 -0.54
C GLY A 159 14.23 22.41 -0.55
N VAL A 160 13.54 21.73 -1.47
CA VAL A 160 12.07 21.71 -1.52
C VAL A 160 11.54 20.70 -0.50
N PRO A 161 10.59 21.08 0.37
CA PRO A 161 10.04 20.15 1.35
C PRO A 161 9.20 19.06 0.68
N ILE A 162 9.26 17.85 1.25
CA ILE A 162 8.50 16.67 0.81
C ILE A 162 6.99 16.97 0.69
N SER A 163 6.45 17.81 1.58
CA SER A 163 5.05 18.23 1.57
C SER A 163 4.64 18.97 0.29
N ALA A 164 5.52 19.80 -0.29
CA ALA A 164 5.23 20.52 -1.52
C ALA A 164 5.15 19.58 -2.73
N VAL A 165 6.05 18.59 -2.79
CA VAL A 165 6.05 17.54 -3.83
C VAL A 165 4.78 16.70 -3.73
N ALA A 166 4.42 16.27 -2.51
CA ALA A 166 3.20 15.51 -2.25
C ALA A 166 1.93 16.31 -2.63
N ALA A 167 1.87 17.61 -2.27
CA ALA A 167 0.75 18.48 -2.61
C ALA A 167 0.60 18.65 -4.13
N ALA A 168 1.69 18.83 -4.87
CA ALA A 168 1.66 18.92 -6.32
C ALA A 168 1.13 17.62 -6.97
N GLY A 169 1.57 16.45 -6.50
CA GLY A 169 1.04 15.16 -6.98
C GLY A 169 -0.44 14.97 -6.67
N ALA A 170 -0.88 15.34 -5.46
CA ALA A 170 -2.29 15.29 -5.08
C ALA A 170 -3.17 16.19 -5.97
N LEU A 171 -2.72 17.41 -6.24
CA LEU A 171 -3.41 18.34 -7.14
C LEU A 171 -3.48 17.81 -8.58
N MET A 172 -2.40 17.19 -9.08
CA MET A 172 -2.37 16.59 -10.41
C MET A 172 -3.39 15.45 -10.53
N LEU A 173 -3.46 14.56 -9.53
CA LEU A 173 -4.46 13.48 -9.51
C LEU A 173 -5.89 14.01 -9.41
N LEU A 174 -6.11 15.02 -8.56
CA LEU A 174 -7.42 15.63 -8.41
C LEU A 174 -7.88 16.28 -9.72
N ALA A 175 -6.98 16.95 -10.45
CA ALA A 175 -7.28 17.56 -11.73
C ALA A 175 -7.65 16.52 -12.81
N VAL A 176 -6.95 15.38 -12.86
CA VAL A 176 -7.29 14.29 -13.79
C VAL A 176 -8.63 13.65 -13.42
N ALA A 177 -8.83 13.33 -12.13
CA ALA A 177 -10.07 12.72 -11.65
C ALA A 177 -11.29 13.65 -11.84
N ALA A 178 -11.12 14.95 -11.62
CA ALA A 178 -12.17 15.95 -11.83
C ALA A 178 -12.58 16.07 -13.31
N LYS A 179 -11.64 15.93 -14.25
CA LYS A 179 -11.95 15.91 -15.69
C LYS A 179 -12.76 14.68 -16.09
N GLY A 180 -12.46 13.52 -15.49
CA GLY A 180 -13.14 12.26 -15.81
C GLY A 180 -14.61 12.20 -15.38
N HIS A 181 -15.02 12.93 -14.33
CA HIS A 181 -16.37 12.88 -13.70
C HIS A 181 -16.84 11.48 -13.23
N VAL A 182 -16.07 10.41 -13.47
CA VAL A 182 -16.37 9.03 -13.05
C VAL A 182 -16.10 8.82 -11.55
N ILE A 183 -15.15 9.59 -10.99
CA ILE A 183 -14.72 9.46 -9.59
C ILE A 183 -15.32 10.62 -8.77
N PRO A 184 -16.02 10.34 -7.66
CA PRO A 184 -16.59 11.38 -6.79
C PRO A 184 -15.48 12.08 -5.98
N THR A 185 -14.79 13.04 -6.60
CA THR A 185 -13.67 13.78 -6.00
C THR A 185 -14.01 14.44 -4.67
N ARG A 186 -15.25 14.94 -4.52
CA ARG A 186 -15.75 15.52 -3.26
C ARG A 186 -15.86 14.50 -2.12
N ALA A 187 -16.18 13.24 -2.44
CA ALA A 187 -16.21 12.17 -1.45
C ALA A 187 -14.78 11.81 -1.01
N VAL A 188 -13.86 11.68 -1.96
CA VAL A 188 -12.43 11.42 -1.67
C VAL A 188 -11.83 12.48 -0.75
N LEU A 189 -12.10 13.77 -1.01
CA LEU A 189 -11.63 14.85 -0.14
C LEU A 189 -12.27 14.81 1.26
N ARG A 190 -13.51 14.35 1.39
CA ARG A 190 -14.20 14.28 2.69
C ARG A 190 -13.76 13.07 3.51
N GLU A 191 -13.49 11.95 2.86
CA GLU A 191 -13.07 10.68 3.48
C GLU A 191 -11.57 10.61 3.75
N ALA A 192 -10.79 11.56 3.23
CA ALA A 192 -9.37 11.67 3.54
C ALA A 192 -9.15 11.79 5.06
N PRO A 193 -8.09 11.16 5.61
CA PRO A 193 -7.84 11.09 7.04
C PRO A 193 -7.25 12.40 7.59
N TRP A 194 -8.03 13.50 7.58
CA TRP A 194 -7.59 14.84 8.00
C TRP A 194 -7.09 14.93 9.44
N HIS A 195 -7.54 14.01 10.30
CA HIS A 195 -7.07 13.90 11.68
C HIS A 195 -5.56 13.65 11.78
N ILE A 196 -4.97 12.92 10.82
CA ILE A 196 -3.53 12.67 10.77
C ILE A 196 -2.78 13.99 10.55
N VAL A 197 -3.31 14.86 9.68
CA VAL A 197 -2.71 16.18 9.40
C VAL A 197 -2.70 17.04 10.66
N VAL A 198 -3.81 17.10 11.38
CA VAL A 198 -3.93 17.88 12.63
C VAL A 198 -2.99 17.37 13.71
N PHE A 199 -2.80 16.05 13.82
CA PHE A 199 -1.88 15.46 14.79
C PHE A 199 -0.39 15.68 14.46
N SER A 200 -0.07 15.88 13.17
CA SER A 200 1.30 16.10 12.69
C SER A 200 1.78 17.57 12.71
N LEU A 201 0.91 18.51 13.13
CA LEU A 201 1.20 19.94 13.28
C LEU A 201 1.61 20.26 14.73
#